data_AF-A0AA43TYJ8-F1
#
_entry.id   AF-A0AA43TYJ8-F1
#
_cell.length_a   1.000
_cell.length_b   1.000
_cell.length_c   1.000
_cell.angle_alpha   90.00
_cell.angle_beta   90.00
_cell.angle_gamma   90.00
#
_symmetry.space_group_name_H-M   'P 1'
#
loop_
_entity.id
_entity.type
_entity.pdbx_description
1 polymer ?
#
loop_
_entity_poly.entity_id
_entity_poly.type
_entity_poly.pdbx_seq_one_letter_code
_entity_poly.pdbx_strand_id
1 'polypeptide(L)'
;MAANSQAGATISQVAKEEGDNSKGSTAAQMQSNLTRERNAANATSTIASKMTTDPSSISPSDARTLQSKTTKAQGGAQPEPGSLASQAASLASANEAGTTASGGQEDTVPLTSAEQSQLDREANFEKQAAQVKGKLDADPAGLSKQEADAMHSREQRAFGGTEKGGLASQAQSQVAENEGVKK
;
A
#
# COMPACT_ATOMS: atom_id res chain seq x y z
N MET A 1 26.36 12.43 12.84
CA MET A 1 26.46 10.98 12.54
C MET A 1 26.72 10.10 13.79
N ALA A 2 26.43 10.58 15.02
CA ALA A 2 26.77 9.87 16.28
C ALA A 2 25.58 9.24 17.03
N ALA A 3 24.32 9.59 16.70
CA ALA A 3 23.14 9.09 17.41
C ALA A 3 22.76 7.63 17.04
N ASN A 4 23.11 7.19 15.82
CA ASN A 4 22.72 5.87 15.32
C ASN A 4 23.55 4.73 15.94
N SER A 5 24.79 5.01 16.37
CA SER A 5 25.68 4.03 17.01
C SER A 5 25.34 3.83 18.50
N GLN A 6 24.92 4.88 19.20
CA GLN A 6 24.51 4.79 20.60
C GLN A 6 23.21 3.99 20.77
N ALA A 7 22.20 4.22 19.91
CA ALA A 7 20.94 3.48 19.95
C ALA A 7 21.11 1.98 19.60
N GLY A 8 22.01 1.64 18.68
CA GLY A 8 22.34 0.25 18.39
C GLY A 8 23.06 -0.46 19.55
N ALA A 9 23.95 0.27 20.24
CA ALA A 9 24.70 -0.26 21.38
C ALA A 9 23.80 -0.55 22.59
N THR A 10 22.85 0.34 22.91
CA THR A 10 21.90 0.12 24.01
C THR A 10 20.97 -1.05 23.74
N ILE A 11 20.47 -1.21 22.52
CA ILE A 11 19.60 -2.34 22.16
C ILE A 11 20.36 -3.66 22.22
N SER A 12 21.62 -3.68 21.75
CA SER A 12 22.44 -4.89 21.82
C SER A 12 22.83 -5.26 23.25
N GLN A 13 22.90 -4.28 24.16
CA GLN A 13 23.14 -4.51 25.58
C GLN A 13 21.89 -5.09 26.27
N VAL A 14 20.70 -4.52 26.00
CA VAL A 14 19.42 -5.03 26.53
C VAL A 14 19.10 -6.42 25.98
N ALA A 15 19.36 -6.69 24.70
CA ALA A 15 19.19 -8.02 24.12
C ALA A 15 20.14 -9.06 24.76
N LYS A 16 21.32 -8.64 25.20
CA LYS A 16 22.29 -9.49 25.93
C LYS A 16 21.84 -9.78 27.36
N GLU A 17 21.19 -8.81 28.01
CA GLU A 17 20.66 -8.94 29.37
C GLU A 17 19.37 -9.78 29.42
N GLU A 18 18.49 -9.65 28.42
CA GLU A 18 17.22 -10.41 28.37
C GLU A 18 17.34 -11.82 27.78
N GLY A 19 18.51 -12.18 27.21
CA GLY A 19 18.81 -13.54 26.76
C GLY A 19 17.99 -14.08 25.57
N ASP A 20 17.07 -13.28 25.02
CA ASP A 20 16.21 -13.70 23.90
C ASP A 20 15.80 -12.51 23.01
N ASN A 21 16.03 -12.65 21.70
CA ASN A 21 15.57 -11.71 20.66
C ASN A 21 14.13 -12.04 20.20
N SER A 22 13.28 -12.52 21.10
CA SER A 22 11.92 -12.95 20.79
C SER A 22 10.97 -11.77 20.57
N LYS A 23 9.92 -12.03 19.77
CA LYS A 23 8.87 -11.06 19.43
C LYS A 23 8.07 -10.70 20.70
N GLY A 24 8.55 -9.69 21.43
CA GLY A 24 7.97 -9.25 22.69
C GLY A 24 8.99 -8.65 23.68
N SER A 25 10.29 -8.97 23.52
CA SER A 25 11.38 -8.44 24.32
C SER A 25 11.48 -6.91 24.23
N THR A 26 12.01 -6.28 25.29
CA THR A 26 12.29 -4.85 25.35
C THR A 26 13.18 -4.40 24.18
N ALA A 27 14.13 -5.23 23.77
CA ALA A 27 14.98 -5.00 22.59
C ALA A 27 14.16 -4.94 21.29
N ALA A 28 13.21 -5.86 21.10
CA ALA A 28 12.33 -5.88 19.94
C ALA A 28 11.36 -4.68 19.92
N GLN A 29 10.85 -4.28 21.09
CA GLN A 29 10.01 -3.08 21.23
C GLN A 29 10.81 -1.81 20.90
N MET A 30 12.05 -1.70 21.37
CA MET A 30 12.94 -0.58 21.04
C MET A 30 13.24 -0.50 19.53
N GLN A 31 13.54 -1.63 18.88
CA GLN A 31 13.74 -1.68 17.42
C GLN A 31 12.48 -1.26 16.65
N SER A 32 11.31 -1.70 17.11
CA SER A 32 10.02 -1.35 16.52
C SER A 32 9.75 0.16 16.63
N ASN A 33 9.97 0.76 17.80
CA ASN A 33 9.80 2.19 18.03
C ASN A 33 10.75 3.01 17.14
N LEU A 34 12.04 2.63 17.08
CA LEU A 34 13.01 3.27 16.17
C LEU A 34 12.59 3.16 14.70
N THR A 35 12.01 2.04 14.30
CA THR A 35 11.51 1.85 12.93
C THR A 35 10.32 2.76 12.64
N ARG A 36 9.38 2.89 13.58
CA ARG A 36 8.25 3.83 13.46
C ARG A 36 8.71 5.27 13.37
N GLU A 37 9.66 5.68 14.22
CA GLU A 37 10.26 7.01 14.20
C GLU A 37 10.96 7.32 12.88
N ARG A 38 11.79 6.40 12.37
CA ARG A 38 12.44 6.56 11.06
C ARG A 38 11.43 6.67 9.93
N ASN A 39 10.39 5.84 9.95
CA ASN A 39 9.33 5.89 8.94
C ASN A 39 8.55 7.20 8.98
N ALA A 40 8.26 7.72 10.17
CA ALA A 40 7.63 9.03 10.36
C ALA A 40 8.56 10.16 9.88
N ALA A 41 9.84 10.15 10.27
CA ALA A 41 10.82 11.14 9.86
C ALA A 41 11.00 11.19 8.33
N ASN A 42 11.06 10.04 7.67
CA ASN A 42 11.15 9.95 6.21
C ASN A 42 9.90 10.52 5.53
N ALA A 43 8.71 10.22 6.06
CA ALA A 43 7.47 10.78 5.55
C ALA A 43 7.44 12.31 5.74
N THR A 44 7.82 12.80 6.92
CA THR A 44 7.91 14.24 7.20
C THR A 44 8.87 14.94 6.24
N SER A 45 10.05 14.38 6.01
CA SER A 45 11.05 14.97 5.10
C SER A 45 10.56 15.01 3.64
N THR A 46 9.89 13.95 3.19
CA THR A 46 9.31 13.88 1.85
C THR A 46 8.24 14.96 1.67
N ILE A 47 7.31 15.04 2.61
CA ILE A 47 6.22 16.01 2.56
C ILE A 47 6.74 17.45 2.74
N ALA A 48 7.68 17.70 3.63
CA ALA A 48 8.29 19.02 3.79
C ALA A 48 8.99 19.49 2.50
N SER A 49 9.65 18.57 1.79
CA SER A 49 10.28 18.86 0.49
C SER A 49 9.24 19.21 -0.58
N LYS A 50 8.14 18.45 -0.65
CA LYS A 50 7.00 18.77 -1.52
C LYS A 50 6.36 20.10 -1.15
N MET A 51 6.10 20.37 0.13
CA MET A 51 5.54 21.64 0.62
C MET A 51 6.39 22.85 0.21
N THR A 52 7.72 22.70 0.18
CA THR A 52 8.65 23.77 -0.18
C THR A 52 8.77 23.94 -1.70
N THR A 53 8.78 22.84 -2.44
CA THR A 53 9.07 22.84 -3.89
C THR A 53 7.81 23.06 -4.72
N ASP A 54 6.75 22.35 -4.37
CA ASP A 54 5.46 22.35 -5.06
C ASP A 54 4.34 21.97 -4.06
N PRO A 55 3.84 22.94 -3.28
CA PRO A 55 2.80 22.67 -2.29
C PRO A 55 1.49 22.20 -2.94
N SER A 56 1.26 22.53 -4.22
CA SER A 56 0.13 22.05 -5.03
C SER A 56 0.20 20.57 -5.37
N SER A 57 1.38 19.94 -5.31
CA SER A 57 1.55 18.51 -5.58
C SER A 57 1.17 17.62 -4.39
N ILE A 58 0.76 18.20 -3.26
CA ILE A 58 0.44 17.43 -2.05
C ILE A 58 -0.96 16.86 -2.19
N SER A 59 -1.03 15.52 -2.18
CA SER A 59 -2.29 14.78 -2.29
C SER A 59 -2.90 14.44 -0.92
N PRO A 60 -4.21 14.13 -0.86
CA PRO A 60 -4.84 13.62 0.36
C PRO A 60 -4.22 12.32 0.88
N SER A 61 -3.73 11.46 -0.03
CA SER A 61 -3.05 10.20 0.32
C SER A 61 -1.72 10.45 1.04
N ASP A 62 -0.96 11.43 0.56
CA ASP A 62 0.30 11.87 1.17
C ASP A 62 0.08 12.41 2.59
N ALA A 63 -0.93 13.26 2.78
CA ALA A 63 -1.29 13.80 4.08
C ALA A 63 -1.74 12.71 5.07
N ARG A 64 -2.62 11.79 4.64
CA ARG A 64 -3.07 10.65 5.46
C ARG A 64 -1.93 9.72 5.84
N THR A 65 -1.01 9.47 4.91
CA THR A 65 0.17 8.63 5.14
C THR A 65 1.09 9.25 6.18
N LEU A 66 1.33 10.57 6.08
CA LEU A 66 2.10 11.31 7.07
C LEU A 66 1.43 11.25 8.44
N GLN A 67 0.13 11.55 8.52
CA GLN A 67 -0.64 11.52 9.76
C GLN A 67 -0.62 10.14 10.42
N SER A 68 -0.84 9.06 9.66
CA SER A 68 -0.81 7.70 10.21
C SER A 68 0.56 7.35 10.79
N LYS A 69 1.64 7.73 10.11
CA LYS A 69 3.01 7.45 10.55
C LYS A 69 3.40 8.29 11.78
N THR A 70 3.03 9.57 11.82
CA THR A 70 3.31 10.44 12.98
C THR A 70 2.54 10.00 14.20
N THR A 71 1.25 9.68 14.06
CA THR A 71 0.42 9.15 15.16
C THR A 71 0.99 7.84 15.68
N LYS A 72 1.43 6.92 14.80
CA LYS A 72 2.06 5.66 15.22
C LYS A 72 3.40 5.86 15.92
N ALA A 73 4.20 6.84 15.50
CA ALA A 73 5.46 7.18 16.15
C ALA A 73 5.25 7.82 17.53
N GLN A 74 4.20 8.64 17.68
CA GLN A 74 3.83 9.30 18.94
C GLN A 74 2.93 8.45 19.86
N GLY A 75 2.81 7.14 19.60
CA GLY A 75 2.05 6.24 20.47
C GLY A 75 0.52 6.39 20.39
N GLY A 76 -0.01 6.93 19.30
CA GLY A 76 -1.45 7.11 19.09
C GLY A 76 -1.93 8.55 19.33
N ALA A 77 -1.05 9.47 19.72
CA ALA A 77 -1.41 10.87 19.86
C ALA A 77 -1.80 11.49 18.50
N GLN A 78 -2.85 12.31 18.52
CA GLN A 78 -3.24 13.12 17.36
C GLN A 78 -2.13 14.12 17.08
N PRO A 79 -1.76 14.38 15.80
CA PRO A 79 -0.76 15.40 15.52
C PRO A 79 -1.20 16.75 16.08
N GLU A 80 -0.28 17.42 16.77
CA GLU A 80 -0.54 18.73 17.37
C GLU A 80 -1.04 19.72 16.30
N PRO A 81 -2.03 20.56 16.62
CA PRO A 81 -2.50 21.60 15.70
C PRO A 81 -1.33 22.50 15.32
N GLY A 82 -1.11 22.70 14.01
CA GLY A 82 0.04 23.44 13.46
C GLY A 82 1.27 22.60 13.12
N SER A 83 1.29 21.30 13.42
CA SER A 83 2.34 20.38 12.96
C SER A 83 2.38 20.25 11.43
N LEU A 84 3.52 19.83 10.88
CA LEU A 84 3.67 19.54 9.44
C LEU A 84 2.59 18.59 8.91
N ALA A 85 2.14 17.62 9.71
CA ALA A 85 1.03 16.73 9.35
C ALA A 85 -0.30 17.50 9.16
N SER A 86 -0.62 18.42 10.07
CA SER A 86 -1.81 19.25 10.03
C SER A 86 -1.75 20.28 8.88
N GLN A 87 -0.57 20.84 8.61
CA GLN A 87 -0.34 21.72 7.47
C GLN A 87 -0.42 20.98 6.14
N ALA A 88 0.14 19.78 6.03
CA ALA A 88 0.02 18.93 4.85
C ALA A 88 -1.43 18.54 4.56
N ALA A 89 -2.22 18.22 5.59
CA ALA A 89 -3.64 17.96 5.45
C ALA A 89 -4.42 19.21 4.98
N SER A 90 -4.05 20.39 5.50
CA SER A 90 -4.65 21.67 5.09
C SER A 90 -4.32 22.01 3.64
N LEU A 91 -3.08 21.83 3.22
CA LEU A 91 -2.65 22.04 1.84
C LEU A 91 -3.27 21.02 0.89
N ALA A 92 -3.32 19.73 1.24
CA ALA A 92 -4.00 18.72 0.46
C ALA A 92 -5.48 19.07 0.26
N SER A 93 -6.17 19.49 1.33
CA SER A 93 -7.56 19.94 1.26
C SER A 93 -7.73 21.16 0.36
N ALA A 94 -6.82 22.13 0.43
CA ALA A 94 -6.83 23.32 -0.41
C ALA A 94 -6.56 23.00 -1.90
N ASN A 95 -5.69 22.04 -2.19
CA ASN A 95 -5.37 21.61 -3.55
C ASN A 95 -6.56 20.86 -4.20
N GLU A 96 -7.28 20.06 -3.42
CA GLU A 96 -8.53 19.43 -3.86
C GLU A 96 -9.60 20.50 -4.11
N ALA A 97 -9.75 21.48 -3.20
CA ALA A 97 -10.72 22.57 -3.34
C ALA A 97 -10.48 23.46 -4.57
N GLY A 98 -9.24 23.58 -5.05
CA GLY A 98 -8.90 24.27 -6.30
C GLY A 98 -9.28 23.51 -7.57
N THR A 99 -9.51 22.20 -7.49
CA THR A 99 -9.91 21.34 -8.62
C THR A 99 -11.43 21.13 -8.69
N THR A 100 -12.17 21.44 -7.63
CA THR A 100 -13.63 21.27 -7.59
C THR A 100 -14.34 22.44 -6.90
N ALA A 101 -14.41 23.59 -7.58
CA ALA A 101 -15.50 24.54 -7.37
C ALA A 101 -16.81 23.98 -7.98
N SER A 102 -17.25 22.80 -7.52
CA SER A 102 -18.62 22.27 -7.58
C SER A 102 -18.62 20.86 -6.99
N GLY A 103 -19.42 20.66 -5.95
CA GLY A 103 -19.35 19.49 -5.07
C GLY A 103 -19.09 19.99 -3.66
N GLY A 104 -20.05 20.65 -3.01
CA GLY A 104 -21.27 19.94 -2.66
C GLY A 104 -20.86 18.81 -1.72
N GLN A 105 -21.14 19.00 -0.44
CA GLN A 105 -21.21 17.94 0.54
C GLN A 105 -22.05 16.79 -0.03
N GLU A 106 -21.41 15.88 -0.74
CA GLU A 106 -21.97 14.59 -1.08
C GLU A 106 -21.58 13.69 0.07
N ASP A 107 -22.56 12.98 0.62
CA ASP A 107 -22.41 11.81 1.47
C ASP A 107 -21.42 10.80 0.84
N THR A 108 -20.11 11.05 0.92
CA THR A 108 -19.14 9.98 0.84
C THR A 108 -19.25 9.28 2.17
N VAL A 109 -20.27 8.42 2.30
CA VAL A 109 -20.26 7.36 3.30
C VAL A 109 -18.86 6.75 3.20
N PRO A 110 -18.00 6.86 4.22
CA PRO A 110 -16.67 6.29 4.14
C PRO A 110 -16.86 4.83 3.78
N LEU A 111 -16.38 4.44 2.59
CA LEU A 111 -16.51 3.08 2.09
C LEU A 111 -16.11 2.16 3.24
N THR A 112 -17.02 1.28 3.62
CA THR A 112 -16.76 0.33 4.69
C THR A 112 -15.50 -0.46 4.32
N SER A 113 -14.76 -0.97 5.31
CA SER A 113 -13.55 -1.78 5.04
C SER A 113 -13.84 -2.93 4.07
N ALA A 114 -15.09 -3.40 3.99
CA ALA A 114 -15.56 -4.39 3.03
C ALA A 114 -15.60 -3.84 1.60
N GLU A 115 -16.16 -2.66 1.37
CA GLU A 115 -16.22 -2.01 0.05
C GLU A 115 -14.83 -1.61 -0.44
N GLN A 116 -13.96 -1.10 0.44
CA GLN A 116 -12.57 -0.82 0.08
C GLN A 116 -11.81 -2.09 -0.31
N SER A 117 -12.02 -3.19 0.46
CA SER A 117 -11.41 -4.49 0.12
C SER A 117 -11.90 -5.02 -1.22
N GLN A 118 -13.16 -4.77 -1.58
CA GLN A 118 -13.75 -5.19 -2.83
C GLN A 118 -13.11 -4.45 -4.02
N LEU A 119 -13.01 -3.12 -3.93
CA LEU A 119 -12.32 -2.30 -4.94
C LEU A 119 -10.85 -2.69 -5.11
N ASP A 120 -10.15 -2.99 -4.01
CA ASP A 120 -8.76 -3.47 -4.09
C ASP A 120 -8.65 -4.82 -4.82
N ARG A 121 -9.62 -5.72 -4.65
CA ARG A 121 -9.64 -7.02 -5.37
C ARG A 121 -9.89 -6.82 -6.86
N GLU A 122 -10.83 -5.96 -7.21
CA GLU A 122 -11.15 -5.61 -8.61
C GLU A 122 -9.95 -4.95 -9.31
N ALA A 123 -9.31 -3.97 -8.67
CA ALA A 123 -8.12 -3.31 -9.21
C ALA A 123 -6.94 -4.28 -9.38
N ASN A 124 -6.77 -5.24 -8.47
CA ASN A 124 -5.75 -6.28 -8.58
C ASN A 124 -6.06 -7.28 -9.70
N PHE A 125 -7.34 -7.62 -9.91
CA PHE A 125 -7.77 -8.44 -11.04
C PHE A 125 -7.50 -7.72 -12.35
N GLU A 126 -7.89 -6.45 -12.49
CA GLU A 126 -7.75 -5.69 -13.73
C GLU A 126 -6.29 -5.55 -14.18
N LYS A 127 -5.37 -5.28 -13.23
CA LYS A 127 -3.92 -5.25 -13.51
C LYS A 127 -3.41 -6.58 -14.07
N GLN A 128 -3.84 -7.69 -13.48
CA GLN A 128 -3.42 -9.00 -13.97
C GLN A 128 -4.11 -9.34 -15.30
N ALA A 129 -5.38 -8.98 -15.47
CA ALA A 129 -6.12 -9.18 -16.71
C ALA A 129 -5.44 -8.46 -17.87
N ALA A 130 -4.95 -7.23 -17.67
CA ALA A 130 -4.18 -6.51 -18.67
C ALA A 130 -2.88 -7.24 -19.05
N GLN A 131 -2.16 -7.80 -18.06
CA GLN A 131 -0.93 -8.56 -18.31
C GLN A 131 -1.20 -9.87 -19.06
N VAL A 132 -2.20 -10.64 -18.63
CA VAL A 132 -2.57 -11.91 -19.26
C VAL A 132 -3.11 -11.66 -20.65
N LYS A 133 -3.96 -10.66 -20.86
CA LYS A 133 -4.47 -10.28 -22.17
C LYS A 133 -3.34 -9.89 -23.12
N GLY A 134 -2.43 -9.02 -22.69
CA GLY A 134 -1.27 -8.64 -23.51
C GLY A 134 -0.38 -9.83 -23.90
N LYS A 135 -0.25 -10.83 -23.02
CA LYS A 135 0.46 -12.08 -23.33
C LYS A 135 -0.34 -13.00 -24.25
N LEU A 136 -1.65 -13.12 -24.04
CA LEU A 136 -2.54 -13.89 -24.90
C LEU A 136 -2.51 -13.36 -26.35
N ASP A 137 -2.43 -12.05 -26.52
CA ASP A 137 -2.35 -11.39 -27.83
C ASP A 137 -0.95 -11.50 -28.47
N ALA A 138 0.12 -11.45 -27.67
CA ALA A 138 1.51 -11.43 -28.18
C ALA A 138 2.14 -12.80 -28.36
N ASP A 139 1.98 -13.69 -27.38
CA ASP A 139 2.51 -15.05 -27.36
C ASP A 139 1.60 -15.96 -26.52
N PRO A 140 0.49 -16.44 -27.11
CA PRO A 140 -0.45 -17.31 -26.41
C PRO A 140 0.18 -18.67 -26.02
N ALA A 141 1.25 -19.10 -26.69
CA ALA A 141 1.98 -20.33 -26.39
C ALA A 141 2.89 -20.19 -25.15
N GLY A 142 3.31 -18.96 -24.84
CA GLY A 142 4.13 -18.60 -23.69
C GLY A 142 3.36 -18.45 -22.37
N LEU A 143 2.02 -18.56 -22.40
CA LEU A 143 1.21 -18.43 -21.19
C LEU A 143 1.40 -19.66 -20.28
N SER A 144 1.77 -19.43 -19.02
CA SER A 144 1.99 -20.52 -18.07
C SER A 144 0.73 -20.89 -17.29
N LYS A 145 0.66 -22.15 -16.85
CA LYS A 145 -0.42 -22.64 -15.97
C LYS A 145 -0.56 -21.82 -14.68
N GLN A 146 0.55 -21.42 -14.08
CA GLN A 146 0.53 -20.60 -12.87
C GLN A 146 -0.13 -19.23 -13.10
N GLU A 147 0.07 -18.62 -14.27
CA GLU A 147 -0.54 -17.34 -14.61
C GLU A 147 -2.05 -17.47 -14.84
N ALA A 148 -2.47 -18.53 -15.54
CA ALA A 148 -3.88 -18.84 -15.75
C ALA A 148 -4.61 -19.15 -14.42
N ASP A 149 -4.02 -19.98 -13.56
CA ASP A 149 -4.58 -20.32 -12.24
C ASP A 149 -4.61 -19.10 -11.30
N ALA A 150 -3.58 -18.27 -11.33
CA ALA A 150 -3.55 -17.02 -10.58
C ALA A 150 -4.65 -16.07 -11.07
N MET A 151 -4.91 -16.01 -12.37
CA MET A 151 -5.96 -15.18 -12.94
C MET A 151 -7.34 -15.65 -12.51
N HIS A 152 -7.59 -16.96 -12.60
CA HIS A 152 -8.81 -17.60 -12.13
C HIS A 152 -9.05 -17.33 -10.64
N SER A 153 -8.01 -17.42 -9.81
CA SER A 153 -8.12 -17.12 -8.38
C SER A 153 -8.46 -15.66 -8.10
N ARG A 154 -7.92 -14.71 -8.88
CA ARG A 154 -8.23 -13.29 -8.72
C ARG A 154 -9.62 -12.94 -9.20
N GLU A 155 -10.09 -13.53 -10.30
CA GLU A 155 -11.47 -13.37 -10.79
C GLU A 155 -12.48 -13.85 -9.75
N GLN A 156 -12.28 -15.06 -9.20
CA GLN A 156 -13.09 -15.62 -8.13
C GLN A 156 -13.15 -14.74 -6.88
N ARG A 157 -12.04 -14.10 -6.51
CA ARG A 157 -11.99 -13.21 -5.33
C ARG A 157 -12.65 -11.87 -5.58
N ALA A 158 -12.60 -11.37 -6.81
CA ALA A 158 -13.20 -10.10 -7.20
C ALA A 158 -14.71 -10.25 -7.45
N PHE A 159 -15.13 -11.25 -8.21
CA PHE A 159 -16.52 -11.37 -8.69
C PHE A 159 -17.29 -12.57 -8.11
N GLY A 160 -16.65 -13.40 -7.27
CA GLY A 160 -17.28 -14.59 -6.67
C GLY A 160 -17.49 -15.75 -7.64
N GLY A 161 -16.97 -15.63 -8.87
CA GLY A 161 -17.17 -16.59 -9.94
C GLY A 161 -16.16 -16.35 -11.07
N THR A 162 -16.12 -17.30 -12.00
CA THR A 162 -15.37 -17.15 -13.26
C THR A 162 -16.39 -17.11 -14.37
N GLU A 163 -16.37 -16.08 -15.20
CA GLU A 163 -17.30 -15.99 -16.30
C GLU A 163 -16.92 -16.99 -17.40
N LYS A 164 -17.92 -17.72 -17.92
CA LYS A 164 -17.70 -18.68 -19.01
C LYS A 164 -17.34 -17.91 -20.28
N GLY A 165 -16.14 -18.17 -20.81
CA GLY A 165 -15.59 -17.40 -21.93
C GLY A 165 -14.93 -16.07 -21.52
N GLY A 166 -14.90 -15.78 -20.21
CA GLY A 166 -14.12 -14.70 -19.63
C GLY A 166 -12.62 -14.94 -19.76
N LEU A 167 -11.85 -13.91 -19.39
CA LEU A 167 -10.42 -13.83 -19.70
C LEU A 167 -9.60 -14.90 -18.96
N ALA A 168 -9.98 -15.31 -17.73
CA ALA A 168 -9.36 -16.47 -17.07
C ALA A 168 -9.76 -17.81 -17.70
N SER A 169 -11.01 -17.97 -18.14
CA SER A 169 -11.44 -19.17 -18.88
C SER A 169 -10.67 -19.34 -20.18
N GLN A 170 -10.44 -18.25 -20.91
CA GLN A 170 -9.63 -18.23 -22.14
C GLN A 170 -8.17 -18.58 -21.85
N ALA A 171 -7.59 -17.98 -20.80
CA ALA A 171 -6.22 -18.28 -20.37
C ALA A 171 -6.03 -19.76 -20.01
N GLN A 172 -6.97 -20.36 -19.27
CA GLN A 172 -6.91 -21.79 -18.92
C GLN A 172 -7.09 -22.70 -20.14
N SER A 173 -7.99 -22.35 -21.07
CA SER A 173 -8.16 -23.10 -22.32
C SER A 173 -6.88 -23.08 -23.15
N GLN A 174 -6.25 -21.91 -23.29
CA GLN A 174 -5.01 -21.75 -24.05
C GLN A 174 -3.86 -22.56 -23.44
N VAL A 175 -3.72 -22.54 -22.11
CA VAL A 175 -2.73 -23.37 -21.42
C VAL A 175 -3.01 -24.86 -21.63
N ALA A 176 -4.27 -25.29 -21.53
CA ALA A 176 -4.64 -26.69 -21.73
C ALA A 176 -4.33 -27.17 -23.16
N GLU A 177 -4.54 -26.32 -24.16
CA GLU A 177 -4.14 -26.59 -25.54
C GLU A 177 -2.61 -26.67 -25.68
N ASN A 178 -1.87 -25.74 -25.09
CA ASN A 178 -0.40 -25.72 -25.13
C ASN A 178 0.22 -26.95 -24.43
N GLU A 179 -0.39 -27.41 -23.33
CA GLU A 179 0.02 -28.64 -22.61
C GLU A 179 -0.33 -29.90 -23.41
N GLY A 180 -1.45 -29.90 -24.15
CA GLY A 180 -1.87 -30.99 -25.03
C GLY A 180 -1.00 -31.16 -26.27
N VAL A 181 -0.45 -30.08 -26.81
CA VAL A 181 0.45 -30.09 -27.99
C VAL A 181 1.88 -30.53 -27.61
N LYS A 182 2.26 -30.49 -26.32
CA LYS A 182 3.60 -30.90 -25.82
C LYS A 182 3.72 -32.41 -25.50
N LYS A 183 2.73 -33.24 -25.85
CA LYS A 183 2.78 -34.70 -25.74
C LYS A 183 2.93 -35.36 -27.10
#